data_AF-A0AAJ0I036-F1
#
_entry.id   AF-A0AAJ0I036-F1
#
_cell.length_a   1.000
_cell.length_b   1.000
_cell.length_c   1.000
_cell.angle_alpha   90.00
_cell.angle_beta   90.00
_cell.angle_gamma   90.00
#
_symmetry.space_group_name_H-M   'P 1'
#
loop_
_entity.id
_entity.type
_entity.pdbx_description
1 polymer ?
#
loop_
_entity_poly.entity_id
_entity_poly.type
_entity_poly.pdbx_seq_one_letter_code
_entity_poly.pdbx_strand_id
1 'polypeptide(L)' 'LNSKGSINKSYIIRLLFIRLEELAPNNRQLPIVIRIAPTSMAANNINSSTLYSLLRLLISKTSIILPNLSPNDLASL' A
#
# COMPACT_ATOMS: atom_id res chain seq x y z
N LEU A 1 4.79 -4.20 13.49
CA LEU A 1 6.07 -3.97 12.78
C LEU A 1 6.30 -2.47 12.58
N ASN A 2 6.59 -1.70 13.64
CA ASN A 2 6.68 -0.24 13.55
C ASN A 2 8.16 0.21 13.54
N SER A 3 8.64 0.65 12.38
CA SER A 3 9.98 1.24 12.15
C SER A 3 10.03 1.79 10.72
N LYS A 4 10.88 2.81 10.48
CA LYS A 4 11.00 3.51 9.19
C LYS A 4 11.51 2.55 8.09
N GLY A 5 10.72 2.37 7.04
CA GLY A 5 11.16 2.07 5.67
C GLY A 5 12.09 0.88 5.38
N SER A 6 12.06 -0.23 6.13
CA SER A 6 12.97 -1.36 5.87
C SER A 6 12.38 -2.42 4.91
N ILE A 7 13.17 -2.78 3.88
CA ILE A 7 12.88 -3.83 2.88
C ILE A 7 12.55 -5.18 3.55
N ASN A 8 13.17 -5.45 4.69
CA ASN A 8 12.99 -6.70 5.45
C ASN A 8 11.54 -6.93 5.87
N LYS A 9 10.73 -5.89 6.05
CA LYS A 9 9.31 -6.04 6.40
C LYS A 9 8.49 -6.58 5.24
N SER A 10 8.71 -6.04 4.05
CA SER A 10 8.05 -6.52 2.84
C SER A 10 8.37 -7.98 2.59
N TYR A 11 9.61 -8.39 2.86
CA TYR A 11 10.03 -9.79 2.82
C TYR A 11 9.30 -10.64 3.88
N ILE A 12 9.25 -10.20 5.13
CA ILE A 12 8.51 -10.91 6.20
C ILE A 12 7.02 -11.05 5.86
N ILE A 13 6.39 -10.00 5.33
CA ILE A 13 4.98 -10.04 4.90
C ILE A 13 4.78 -11.04 3.77
N ARG A 14 5.70 -11.09 2.79
CA ARG A 14 5.67 -12.10 1.72
C ARG A 14 5.76 -13.52 2.29
N LEU A 15 6.71 -13.76 3.20
CA LEU A 15 6.92 -15.07 3.82
C LEU A 15 5.71 -15.53 4.64
N LEU A 16 5.16 -14.64 5.48
CA LEU A 16 3.97 -14.94 6.28
C LEU A 16 2.80 -15.36 5.41
N PHE A 17 2.59 -14.65 4.30
CA PHE A 17 1.50 -14.98 3.39
C PHE A 17 1.68 -16.33 2.71
N ILE A 18 2.89 -16.66 2.23
CA ILE A 18 3.18 -17.98 1.63
C ILE A 18 2.86 -19.08 2.64
N ARG A 19 3.25 -18.91 3.91
CA ARG A 19 2.94 -19.88 4.97
C ARG A 19 1.44 -20.00 5.25
N LEU A 20 0.70 -18.89 5.19
CA LEU A 20 -0.76 -18.92 5.35
C LEU A 20 -1.45 -19.62 4.17
N GLU A 21 -0.96 -19.43 2.95
CA GLU A 21 -1.44 -20.15 1.76
C GLU A 21 -1.12 -21.65 1.83
N GLU A 22 0.08 -22.04 2.27
CA GLU A 22 0.46 -23.45 2.49
C GLU A 22 -0.43 -24.14 3.53
N LEU A 23 -0.92 -23.41 4.52
CA LEU A 23 -1.82 -23.94 5.55
C LEU A 23 -3.28 -24.02 5.07
N ALA A 24 -3.68 -23.19 4.10
CA ALA A 24 -5.03 -23.11 3.54
C ALA A 24 -5.64 -24.47 3.11
N PRO A 25 -4.94 -25.35 2.36
CA PRO A 25 -5.51 -26.61 1.91
C PRO A 25 -5.81 -27.61 3.05
N ASN A 26 -5.12 -27.51 4.19
CA ASN A 26 -5.26 -28.46 5.30
C ASN A 26 -6.39 -28.12 6.26
N ASN A 27 -6.89 -26.88 6.22
CA ASN A 27 -7.96 -26.40 7.09
C ASN A 27 -9.11 -25.87 6.22
N ARG A 28 -10.25 -26.58 6.22
CA ARG A 28 -11.48 -26.25 5.46
C ARG A 28 -12.05 -24.83 5.69
N GLN A 29 -11.52 -24.06 6.62
CA GLN A 29 -12.01 -22.73 7.02
C GLN A 29 -10.89 -21.72 7.30
N LEU A 30 -9.78 -21.76 6.56
CA LEU A 30 -8.83 -20.63 6.68
C LEU A 30 -9.43 -19.37 6.03
N PRO A 31 -9.34 -18.21 6.70
CA PRO A 31 -9.84 -16.95 6.17
C PRO A 31 -9.07 -16.57 4.90
N ILE A 32 -9.78 -15.98 3.94
CA ILE A 32 -9.16 -15.46 2.71
C ILE A 32 -8.15 -14.39 3.10
N VAL A 33 -6.86 -14.67 2.90
CA VAL A 33 -5.79 -13.72 3.15
C VAL A 33 -5.58 -12.92 1.87
N ILE A 34 -5.71 -11.60 1.94
CA ILE A 34 -5.48 -10.70 0.81
C ILE A 34 -4.39 -9.70 1.20
N ARG A 35 -3.30 -9.65 0.43
CA ARG A 35 -2.30 -8.59 0.56
C ARG A 35 -2.75 -7.39 -0.26
N ILE A 36 -2.70 -6.21 0.35
CA ILE A 36 -2.94 -4.94 -0.31
C ILE A 36 -1.95 -3.89 0.16
N ALA A 37 -1.63 -2.93 -0.71
CA ALA A 37 -0.87 -1.75 -0.35
C ALA A 37 -1.50 -0.48 -0.97
N PRO A 38 -1.25 0.71 -0.40
CA PRO A 38 -1.87 1.95 -0.89
C PRO A 38 -1.27 2.45 -2.21
N THR A 39 0.03 2.20 -2.45
CA THR A 39 0.75 2.65 -3.64
C THR A 39 1.24 1.46 -4.47
N SER A 40 1.37 1.64 -5.79
CA SER A 40 1.88 0.60 -6.71
C SER A 40 3.27 0.10 -6.31
N MET A 41 4.18 1.00 -5.92
CA MET A 41 5.53 0.62 -5.50
C MET A 41 5.52 -0.29 -4.26
N ALA A 42 4.73 0.05 -3.25
CA ALA A 42 4.58 -0.79 -2.07
C ALA A 42 3.89 -2.13 -2.40
N ALA A 43 2.88 -2.12 -3.28
CA ALA A 43 2.16 -3.32 -3.69
C ALA A 43 3.08 -4.32 -4.41
N ASN A 44 3.91 -3.80 -5.33
CA ASN A 44 4.94 -4.56 -6.02
C ASN A 44 5.94 -5.19 -5.05
N ASN A 45 6.40 -4.42 -4.05
CA ASN A 45 7.34 -4.88 -3.03
C ASN A 45 6.82 -6.02 -2.15
N ILE A 46 5.51 -6.29 -2.13
CA ILE A 46 4.94 -7.45 -1.42
C ILE A 46 4.20 -8.43 -2.36
N ASN A 47 4.39 -8.29 -3.69
CA ASN A 47 3.70 -9.09 -4.71
C ASN A 47 2.18 -9.12 -4.50
N SER A 48 1.57 -7.94 -4.52
CA SER A 48 0.16 -7.72 -4.21
C SER A 48 -0.49 -6.68 -5.13
N SER A 49 -1.81 -6.50 -4.98
CA SER A 49 -2.55 -5.43 -5.66
C SER A 49 -2.65 -4.18 -4.81
N THR A 50 -2.89 -3.04 -5.46
CA THR A 50 -3.25 -1.83 -4.74
C THR A 50 -4.69 -1.91 -4.24
N LEU A 51 -5.00 -1.19 -3.16
CA LEU A 51 -6.35 -1.12 -2.60
C LEU A 51 -7.37 -0.66 -3.65
N TYR A 52 -7.02 0.35 -4.45
CA TYR A 52 -7.91 0.88 -5.49
C TYR A 52 -8.13 -0.11 -6.64
N SER A 53 -7.13 -0.90 -7.03
CA SER A 53 -7.29 -1.92 -8.06
C SER A 53 -8.15 -3.08 -7.57
N LEU A 54 -7.97 -3.51 -6.31
CA LEU A 54 -8.76 -4.58 -5.70
C LEU A 54 -10.24 -4.20 -5.62
N LEU A 55 -10.53 -2.99 -5.13
CA LEU A 55 -11.89 -2.51 -4.90
C LEU A 55 -12.51 -1.80 -6.11
N ARG A 56 -11.80 -1.77 -7.25
CA ARG A 56 -12.18 -1.02 -8.47
C ARG A 56 -12.59 0.44 -8.17
N LEU A 57 -11.89 1.09 -7.23
CA LEU A 57 -12.19 2.46 -6.85
C LEU A 57 -11.71 3.42 -7.95
N LEU A 58 -12.62 4.25 -8.44
CA LEU A 58 -12.26 5.43 -9.22
C LEU A 58 -11.50 6.39 -8.32
N ILE A 59 -10.23 6.64 -8.64
CA ILE A 59 -9.46 7.69 -7.96
C ILE A 59 -9.89 9.02 -8.55
N SER A 60 -10.78 9.76 -7.88
CA SER A 60 -11.04 11.15 -8.22
C SER A 60 -9.79 11.95 -7.87
N LYS A 61 -8.98 12.30 -8.87
CA LYS A 61 -7.82 13.17 -8.68
C LYS A 61 -8.33 14.60 -8.49
N THR A 62 -8.59 14.99 -7.25
CA THR A 62 -8.82 16.41 -6.93
C THR A 62 -7.46 17.10 -7.04
N SER A 63 -7.18 17.71 -8.19
CA SER A 63 -6.03 18.60 -8.33
C SER A 63 -6.30 19.83 -7.47
N ILE A 64 -5.81 19.82 -6.22
CA ILE A 64 -5.64 21.06 -5.48
C ILE A 64 -4.56 21.81 -6.25
N ILE A 65 -4.97 22.81 -7.02
CA ILE A 65 -4.05 23.77 -7.60
C ILE A 65 -3.43 24.47 -6.38
N LEU A 66 -2.20 24.11 -6.02
CA LEU A 66 -1.46 24.93 -5.06
C LEU A 66 -1.33 26.31 -5.71
N PRO A 67 -1.72 27.40 -5.03
CA PRO A 67 -1.43 28.73 -5.54
C PRO A 67 0.07 28.83 -5.79
N ASN A 68 0.45 29.35 -6.95
CA ASN A 68 1.82 29.64 -7.27
C ASN A 68 2.26 30.80 -6.37
N LEU A 69 2.76 30.47 -5.17
CA LEU A 69 3.25 31.46 -4.21
C LEU A 69 4.49 32.09 -4.84
N SER A 70 4.38 33.36 -5.23
CA SER A 70 5.54 34.11 -5.68
C SER A 70 6.41 34.41 -4.44
N PRO A 71 7.73 34.58 -4.60
CA PRO A 71 8.62 34.95 -3.50
C PRO A 71 8.17 36.23 -2.75
N ASN A 72 7.40 37.10 -3.43
CA ASN A 72 6.89 38.34 -2.86
C ASN A 72 5.77 38.10 -1.83
N ASP A 73 5.03 37.00 -1.94
CA ASP A 73 3.92 36.65 -1.04
C ASP A 73 4.42 36.11 0.32
N LEU A 74 5.70 35.69 0.38
CA LEU A 74 6.37 35.24 1.59
C LEU A 74 7.05 36.38 2.36
N ALA A 75 7.27 37.53 1.71
CA ALA A 75 7.93 38.69 2.30
C ALA A 75 7.00 39.56 3.18
N SER A 76 5.69 39.27 3.16
CA SER A 76 4.66 39.98 3.92
C SER A 76 4.12 39.21 5.14
N LEU A 77 4.78 38.12 5.53
CA LEU A 77 4.53 37.34 6.76
C LEU A 77 5.67 37.54 7.76
#